data_AF-A0A6L9ITG3-F1
#
_entry.id   AF-A0A6L9ITG3-F1
#
_cell.length_a   1.000
_cell.length_b   1.000
_cell.length_c   1.000
_cell.angle_alpha   90.00
_cell.angle_beta   90.00
_cell.angle_gamma   90.00
#
_symmetry.space_group_name_H-M   'P 1'
#
loop_
_entity.id
_entity.type
_entity.pdbx_description
1 polymer ?
#
loop_
_entity_poly.entity_id
_entity_poly.type
_entity_poly.pdbx_seq_one_letter_code
_entity_poly.pdbx_strand_id
1 'polypeptide(L)'
;MRALRAIGSFIKNFMILFSFIVNLVLVIVLLVAGLLLTDINSQVLRPLIAGLHSSFVGLDESTIDWTIPVRDRIPVQLTVPLQTETTVTLTEAVPLAVVANITLPGVGVLNNATVNLSLPRGLDLPVNLDLLVPIDEQLDVSLDVRAVIPLRETQLHDPVNNLRLLLEPVVRALYNAPEDLPEAVAMVGDLLAGNPPDLLADNAYSLNPWPGYSRTAGFGYDLLDEEVPFLNRPLETGIVAVGGIPALDEQLRPEVYVQGGPEAINEAALQRMDQRRIGLQYFDGSFAATNFGLEAPGTLPSGLLPTVVPPAAPPLAPDDPGAGDAANSASDAVPSDLPGAGVPLDPVPTVGVPSDPVIVEGPPNAESPAGGAAGANADDPPTASDPPPAGDPSGLPTVPPESPGG
;
A
#
# COMPACT_ATOMS: atom_id res chain seq x y z
N MET A 1 -16.53 -87.51 -31.23
CA MET A 1 -15.39 -86.84 -30.55
C MET A 1 -14.68 -85.74 -31.37
N ARG A 2 -14.63 -85.79 -32.71
CA ARG A 2 -14.01 -84.71 -33.52
C ARG A 2 -14.81 -83.39 -33.51
N ALA A 3 -16.14 -83.45 -33.55
CA ALA A 3 -17.00 -82.26 -33.50
C ALA A 3 -16.88 -81.48 -32.18
N LEU A 4 -16.72 -82.16 -31.04
CA LEU A 4 -16.52 -81.53 -29.73
C LEU A 4 -15.17 -80.78 -29.63
N ARG A 5 -14.11 -81.26 -30.31
CA ARG A 5 -12.82 -80.56 -30.36
C ARG A 5 -12.86 -79.32 -31.24
N ALA A 6 -13.63 -79.34 -32.33
CA ALA A 6 -13.83 -78.18 -33.20
C ALA A 6 -14.57 -77.05 -32.46
N ILE A 7 -15.63 -77.38 -31.72
CA ILE A 7 -16.40 -76.42 -30.91
C ILE A 7 -15.53 -75.83 -29.78
N GLY A 8 -14.74 -76.66 -29.09
CA GLY A 8 -13.84 -76.17 -28.04
C GLY A 8 -12.77 -75.18 -28.54
N SER A 9 -12.22 -75.40 -29.74
CA SER A 9 -11.26 -74.46 -30.34
C SER A 9 -11.89 -73.13 -30.72
N PHE A 10 -13.16 -73.13 -31.15
CA PHE A 10 -13.88 -71.91 -31.50
C PHE A 10 -14.13 -71.02 -30.27
N ILE A 11 -14.57 -71.62 -29.15
CA ILE A 11 -14.82 -70.89 -27.89
C ILE A 11 -13.52 -70.27 -27.36
N LYS A 12 -12.40 -70.99 -27.41
CA LYS A 12 -11.09 -70.47 -26.98
C LYS A 12 -10.68 -69.24 -27.80
N ASN A 13 -10.81 -69.30 -29.13
CA ASN A 13 -10.47 -68.19 -30.01
C ASN A 13 -11.41 -66.98 -29.79
N PHE A 14 -12.69 -67.24 -29.55
CA PHE A 14 -13.66 -66.20 -29.22
C PHE A 14 -13.32 -65.49 -27.90
N MET A 15 -12.97 -66.23 -26.84
CA MET A 15 -12.54 -65.63 -25.57
C MET A 15 -11.30 -64.75 -25.73
N ILE A 16 -10.30 -65.21 -26.47
CA ILE A 16 -9.07 -64.45 -26.71
C ILE A 16 -9.38 -63.17 -27.50
N LEU A 17 -10.14 -63.28 -28.60
CA LEU A 17 -10.52 -62.14 -29.42
C LEU A 17 -11.39 -61.14 -28.65
N PHE A 18 -12.36 -61.61 -27.88
CA PHE A 18 -13.22 -60.76 -27.06
C PHE A 18 -12.42 -60.02 -26.00
N SER A 19 -11.54 -60.71 -25.27
CA SER A 19 -10.67 -60.07 -24.28
C SER A 19 -9.72 -59.05 -24.92
N PHE A 20 -9.19 -59.35 -26.11
CA PHE A 20 -8.35 -58.41 -26.85
C PHE A 20 -9.11 -57.16 -27.26
N ILE A 21 -10.34 -57.31 -27.80
CA ILE A 21 -11.19 -56.17 -28.20
C ILE A 21 -11.57 -55.32 -26.98
N VAL A 22 -11.99 -55.93 -25.88
CA VAL A 22 -12.37 -55.18 -24.67
C VAL A 22 -11.18 -54.40 -24.12
N ASN A 23 -9.99 -55.02 -24.06
CA ASN A 23 -8.79 -54.33 -23.59
C ASN A 23 -8.37 -53.21 -24.55
N LEU A 24 -8.45 -53.43 -25.86
CA LEU A 24 -8.15 -52.40 -26.86
C LEU A 24 -9.11 -51.21 -26.73
N VAL A 25 -10.41 -51.46 -26.59
CA VAL A 25 -11.41 -50.41 -26.38
C VAL A 25 -11.14 -49.66 -25.08
N LEU A 26 -10.80 -50.36 -23.99
CA LEU A 26 -10.43 -49.73 -22.72
C LEU A 26 -9.21 -48.81 -22.87
N VAL A 27 -8.17 -49.26 -23.58
CA VAL A 27 -6.98 -48.44 -23.86
C VAL A 27 -7.34 -47.20 -24.69
N ILE A 28 -8.19 -47.35 -25.71
CA ILE A 28 -8.66 -46.20 -26.52
C ILE A 28 -9.46 -45.22 -25.65
N VAL A 29 -10.36 -45.71 -24.80
CA VAL A 29 -11.15 -44.88 -23.87
C VAL A 29 -10.23 -44.13 -22.91
N LEU A 30 -9.21 -44.78 -22.35
CA LEU A 30 -8.23 -44.13 -21.48
C LEU A 30 -7.42 -43.07 -22.22
N LEU A 31 -7.04 -43.32 -23.48
CA LEU A 31 -6.31 -42.34 -24.29
C LEU A 31 -7.17 -41.11 -24.58
N VAL A 32 -8.43 -41.31 -24.99
CA VAL A 32 -9.39 -40.21 -25.22
C VAL A 32 -9.67 -39.45 -23.93
N ALA A 33 -9.85 -40.15 -22.80
CA ALA A 33 -10.04 -39.52 -21.50
C ALA A 33 -8.80 -38.70 -21.08
N GLY A 34 -7.59 -39.22 -21.32
CA GLY A 34 -6.34 -38.49 -21.09
C GLY A 34 -6.25 -37.20 -21.88
N LEU A 35 -6.58 -37.25 -23.18
CA LEU A 35 -6.62 -36.06 -24.05
C LEU A 35 -7.65 -35.03 -23.59
N LEU A 36 -8.83 -35.47 -23.15
CA LEU A 36 -9.87 -34.57 -22.64
C LEU A 36 -9.47 -33.95 -21.29
N LEU A 37 -8.80 -34.71 -20.42
CA LEU A 37 -8.32 -34.22 -19.13
C LEU A 37 -7.23 -33.16 -19.29
N THR A 38 -6.28 -33.35 -20.22
CA THR A 38 -5.24 -32.34 -20.49
C THR A 38 -5.82 -31.06 -21.05
N ASP A 39 -6.85 -31.16 -21.90
CA ASP A 39 -7.53 -30.00 -22.50
C ASP A 39 -8.33 -29.21 -21.44
N ILE A 40 -9.07 -29.90 -20.58
CA ILE A 40 -9.78 -29.26 -19.45
C ILE A 40 -8.78 -28.62 -18.48
N ASN A 41 -7.64 -29.27 -18.23
CA ASN A 41 -6.60 -28.75 -17.35
C ASN A 41 -6.06 -27.42 -17.87
N SER A 42 -5.66 -27.35 -19.14
CA SER A 42 -5.05 -26.16 -19.73
C SER A 42 -6.03 -25.02 -19.98
N GLN A 43 -7.25 -25.33 -20.44
CA GLN A 43 -8.21 -24.30 -20.83
C GLN A 43 -9.10 -23.81 -19.69
N VAL A 44 -9.43 -24.67 -18.73
CA VAL A 44 -10.44 -24.38 -17.71
C VAL A 44 -9.83 -24.32 -16.32
N LEU A 45 -9.13 -25.37 -15.92
CA LEU A 45 -8.68 -25.51 -14.53
C LEU A 45 -7.58 -24.52 -14.19
N ARG A 46 -6.58 -24.38 -15.08
CA ARG A 46 -5.47 -23.44 -14.91
C ARG A 46 -5.94 -21.99 -14.82
N PRO A 47 -6.67 -21.42 -15.78
CA PRO A 47 -7.06 -20.01 -15.69
C PRO A 47 -7.97 -19.72 -14.49
N LEU A 48 -8.84 -20.65 -14.11
CA LEU A 48 -9.71 -20.46 -12.94
C LEU A 48 -8.94 -20.44 -11.63
N ILE A 49 -8.11 -21.46 -11.37
CA ILE A 49 -7.39 -21.56 -10.10
C ILE A 49 -6.26 -20.51 -10.05
N ALA A 50 -5.56 -20.29 -11.17
CA ALA A 50 -4.52 -19.27 -11.25
C ALA A 50 -5.10 -17.86 -11.11
N GLY A 51 -6.27 -17.58 -11.71
CA GLY A 51 -6.96 -16.30 -11.56
C GLY A 51 -7.47 -16.06 -10.14
N LEU A 52 -7.94 -17.12 -9.47
CA LEU A 52 -8.35 -17.04 -8.07
C LEU A 52 -7.13 -16.79 -7.14
N HIS A 53 -6.06 -17.55 -7.32
CA HIS A 53 -4.83 -17.39 -6.55
C HIS A 53 -4.19 -16.02 -6.77
N SER A 54 -4.09 -15.56 -8.02
CA SER A 54 -3.56 -14.23 -8.33
C SER A 54 -4.40 -13.12 -7.71
N SER A 55 -5.73 -13.28 -7.66
CA SER A 55 -6.62 -12.32 -6.99
C SER A 55 -6.37 -12.26 -5.49
N PHE A 56 -6.05 -13.38 -4.83
CA PHE A 56 -5.70 -13.38 -3.41
C PHE A 56 -4.31 -12.79 -3.14
N VAL A 57 -3.33 -13.07 -4.00
CA VAL A 57 -2.01 -12.42 -3.89
C VAL A 57 -2.14 -10.92 -4.09
N GLY A 58 -2.86 -10.50 -5.13
CA GLY A 58 -3.18 -9.10 -5.37
C GLY A 58 -4.00 -8.48 -4.23
N LEU A 59 -4.88 -9.22 -3.55
CA LEU A 59 -5.55 -8.71 -2.37
C LEU A 59 -4.56 -8.51 -1.21
N ASP A 60 -3.70 -9.49 -0.93
CA ASP A 60 -2.70 -9.45 0.15
C ASP A 60 -1.74 -8.26 0.02
N GLU A 61 -1.29 -8.00 -1.22
CA GLU A 61 -0.35 -6.94 -1.56
C GLU A 61 -1.02 -5.55 -1.70
N SER A 62 -2.34 -5.48 -1.61
CA SER A 62 -3.06 -4.23 -1.88
C SER A 62 -2.98 -3.25 -0.72
N THR A 63 -3.20 -1.97 -1.02
CA THR A 63 -3.26 -0.91 -0.03
C THR A 63 -4.63 -0.24 -0.05
N ILE A 64 -5.21 -0.01 1.12
CA ILE A 64 -6.36 0.87 1.28
C ILE A 64 -5.87 2.31 1.24
N ASP A 65 -6.43 3.10 0.34
CA ASP A 65 -6.19 4.53 0.25
C ASP A 65 -7.46 5.27 0.67
N TRP A 66 -7.43 5.91 1.84
CA TRP A 66 -8.60 6.53 2.43
C TRP A 66 -8.27 7.89 3.06
N THR A 67 -9.18 8.85 2.92
CA THR A 67 -9.09 10.14 3.61
C THR A 67 -9.90 10.10 4.90
N ILE A 68 -9.22 10.12 6.04
CA ILE A 68 -9.82 10.14 7.37
C ILE A 68 -10.08 11.60 7.75
N PRO A 69 -11.36 12.02 7.89
CA PRO A 69 -11.66 13.36 8.37
C PRO A 69 -11.39 13.42 9.88
N VAL A 70 -10.42 14.23 10.27
CA VAL A 70 -10.15 14.60 11.66
C VAL A 70 -10.92 15.88 11.93
N ARG A 71 -11.90 15.79 12.84
CA ARG A 71 -12.70 16.92 13.31
C ARG A 71 -12.53 16.99 14.81
N ASP A 72 -11.75 17.95 15.28
CA ASP A 72 -11.37 18.05 16.68
C ASP A 72 -11.41 19.49 17.19
N ARG A 73 -11.42 19.66 18.51
CA ARG A 73 -11.39 20.94 19.22
C ARG A 73 -10.16 21.00 20.10
N ILE A 74 -9.19 21.80 19.71
CA ILE A 74 -7.94 21.94 20.45
C ILE A 74 -8.04 23.19 21.35
N PRO A 75 -7.81 23.05 22.67
CA PRO A 75 -7.75 24.21 23.55
C PRO A 75 -6.47 25.00 23.29
N VAL A 76 -6.61 26.25 22.88
CA VAL A 76 -5.49 27.17 22.67
C VAL A 76 -5.38 28.06 23.90
N GLN A 77 -4.36 27.80 24.73
CA GLN A 77 -3.99 28.66 25.86
C GLN A 77 -2.74 29.44 25.49
N LEU A 78 -2.92 30.69 25.06
CA LEU A 78 -1.83 31.58 24.66
C LEU A 78 -1.83 32.82 25.55
N THR A 79 -0.65 33.26 26.00
CA THR A 79 -0.52 34.58 26.65
C THR A 79 0.18 35.51 25.68
N VAL A 80 -0.55 36.50 25.15
CA VAL A 80 -0.01 37.47 24.21
C VAL A 80 0.45 38.72 24.97
N PRO A 81 1.73 39.11 24.88
CA PRO A 81 2.19 40.38 25.42
C PRO A 81 1.68 41.51 24.54
N LEU A 82 0.84 42.37 25.11
CA LEU A 82 0.34 43.57 24.47
C LEU A 82 1.19 44.75 24.93
N GLN A 83 2.06 45.24 24.04
CA GLN A 83 2.86 46.45 24.24
C GLN A 83 2.44 47.49 23.21
N THR A 84 1.63 48.47 23.63
CA THR A 84 1.12 49.49 22.73
C THR A 84 1.05 50.86 23.38
N GLU A 85 1.41 51.89 22.63
CA GLU A 85 1.19 53.27 23.05
C GLU A 85 -0.26 53.65 22.70
N THR A 86 -1.04 54.01 23.71
CA THR A 86 -2.43 54.41 23.52
C THR A 86 -2.76 55.65 24.32
N THR A 87 -3.73 56.42 23.84
CA THR A 87 -4.21 57.61 24.52
C THR A 87 -5.44 57.24 25.33
N VAL A 88 -5.31 57.23 26.65
CA VAL A 88 -6.44 57.00 27.56
C VAL A 88 -7.08 58.33 27.94
N THR A 89 -8.41 58.39 27.94
CA THR A 89 -9.17 59.55 28.42
C THR A 89 -9.45 59.39 29.91
N LEU A 90 -9.11 60.39 30.71
CA LEU A 90 -9.47 60.39 32.13
C LEU A 90 -11.00 60.45 32.32
N THR A 91 -11.58 59.45 32.98
CA THR A 91 -13.02 59.40 33.28
C THR A 91 -13.40 60.25 34.50
N GLU A 92 -12.44 60.50 35.40
CA GLU A 92 -12.60 61.32 36.60
C GLU A 92 -11.39 62.23 36.84
N ALA A 93 -11.55 63.23 37.72
CA ALA A 93 -10.47 64.15 38.04
C ALA A 93 -9.45 63.48 38.98
N VAL A 94 -8.18 63.39 38.55
CA VAL A 94 -7.11 62.72 39.30
C VAL A 94 -6.26 63.75 40.03
N PRO A 95 -6.22 63.76 41.37
CA PRO A 95 -5.32 64.64 42.12
C PRO A 95 -3.87 64.14 42.05
N LEU A 96 -2.92 65.04 41.76
CA LEU A 96 -1.48 64.82 41.83
C LEU A 96 -0.84 65.77 42.82
N ALA A 97 0.04 65.22 43.68
CA ALA A 97 0.96 66.01 44.49
C ALA A 97 2.35 65.94 43.84
N VAL A 98 2.84 67.05 43.29
CA VAL A 98 4.15 67.13 42.65
C VAL A 98 5.05 68.12 43.36
N VAL A 99 6.35 67.84 43.36
CA VAL A 99 7.38 68.75 43.87
C VAL A 99 7.93 69.53 42.68
N ALA A 100 7.77 70.85 42.70
CA ALA A 100 8.19 71.72 41.61
C ALA A 100 9.12 72.83 42.11
N ASN A 101 10.05 73.24 41.24
CA ASN A 101 10.85 74.44 41.46
C ASN A 101 10.11 75.62 40.83
N ILE A 102 9.58 76.51 41.67
CA ILE A 102 8.78 77.64 41.20
C ILE A 102 9.65 78.90 41.23
N THR A 103 9.91 79.47 40.06
CA THR A 103 10.60 80.76 39.93
C THR A 103 9.57 81.88 39.97
N LEU A 104 9.48 82.61 41.08
CA LEU A 104 8.60 83.77 41.17
C LEU A 104 9.38 85.04 40.79
N PRO A 105 8.99 85.76 39.72
CA PRO A 105 9.65 87.01 39.36
C PRO A 105 9.50 88.02 40.51
N GLY A 106 10.62 88.37 41.15
CA GLY A 106 10.69 89.33 42.26
C GLY A 106 10.85 88.75 43.67
N VAL A 107 10.74 87.42 43.85
CA VAL A 107 10.76 86.79 45.20
C VAL A 107 11.82 85.67 45.33
N GLY A 108 12.42 85.24 44.21
CA GLY A 108 13.47 84.21 44.18
C GLY A 108 12.96 82.85 43.68
N VAL A 109 13.81 81.82 43.81
CA VAL A 109 13.49 80.45 43.39
C VAL A 109 13.06 79.64 44.62
N LEU A 110 11.81 79.20 44.65
CA LEU A 110 11.34 78.24 45.65
C LEU A 110 11.69 76.84 45.16
N ASN A 111 12.77 76.30 45.69
CA ASN A 111 13.16 74.91 45.45
C ASN A 111 12.27 73.98 46.29
N ASN A 112 11.80 72.89 45.68
CA ASN A 112 11.01 71.84 46.34
C ASN A 112 9.62 72.27 46.90
N ALA A 113 8.93 73.21 46.26
CA ALA A 113 7.57 73.54 46.66
C ALA A 113 6.61 72.38 46.30
N THR A 114 5.81 71.94 47.27
CA THR A 114 4.77 70.92 47.04
C THR A 114 3.53 71.58 46.46
N VAL A 115 3.11 71.17 45.27
CA VAL A 115 1.93 71.69 44.57
C VAL A 115 0.92 70.55 44.41
N ASN A 116 -0.33 70.81 44.82
CA ASN A 116 -1.45 69.91 44.55
C ASN A 116 -2.11 70.36 43.25
N LEU A 117 -2.02 69.54 42.21
CA LEU A 117 -2.64 69.73 40.91
C LEU A 117 -3.78 68.71 40.77
N SER A 118 -4.81 69.03 39.99
CA SER A 118 -5.85 68.05 39.63
C SER A 118 -5.89 67.98 38.11
N LEU A 119 -5.66 66.79 37.55
CA LEU A 119 -5.88 66.57 36.12
C LEU A 119 -7.39 66.55 35.88
N PRO A 120 -7.94 67.38 34.98
CA PRO A 120 -9.36 67.42 34.71
C PRO A 120 -9.81 66.14 33.99
N ARG A 121 -11.04 65.71 34.25
CA ARG A 121 -11.70 64.67 33.46
C ARG A 121 -11.70 65.05 31.96
N GLY A 122 -11.59 64.06 31.09
CA GLY A 122 -11.52 64.26 29.63
C GLY A 122 -10.15 64.71 29.12
N LEU A 123 -9.11 64.73 29.98
CA LEU A 123 -7.73 64.89 29.52
C LEU A 123 -7.25 63.59 28.86
N ASP A 124 -6.74 63.73 27.66
CA ASP A 124 -6.07 62.67 26.90
C ASP A 124 -4.65 62.46 27.43
N LEU A 125 -4.38 61.28 27.97
CA LEU A 125 -3.07 60.90 28.47
C LEU A 125 -2.46 59.82 27.59
N PRO A 126 -1.31 60.08 26.94
CA PRO A 126 -0.55 59.05 26.27
C PRO A 126 0.06 58.14 27.34
N VAL A 127 -0.23 56.85 27.27
CA VAL A 127 0.31 55.83 28.16
C VAL A 127 0.94 54.70 27.35
N ASN A 128 2.01 54.12 27.87
CA ASN A 128 2.55 52.87 27.36
C ASN A 128 1.87 51.73 28.11
N LEU A 129 1.09 50.94 27.37
CA LEU A 129 0.31 49.84 27.89
C LEU A 129 1.12 48.54 27.73
N ASP A 130 1.54 47.92 28.83
CA ASP A 130 2.25 46.63 28.87
C ASP A 130 1.41 45.63 29.68
N LEU A 131 0.60 44.82 28.99
CA LEU A 131 -0.29 43.83 29.59
C LEU A 131 -0.06 42.44 29.00
N LEU A 132 -0.14 41.42 29.84
CA LEU A 132 -0.22 40.03 29.42
C LEU A 132 -1.69 39.64 29.28
N VAL A 133 -2.14 39.42 28.05
CA VAL A 133 -3.53 39.05 27.77
C VAL A 133 -3.59 37.53 27.59
N PRO A 134 -4.27 36.78 28.49
CA PRO A 134 -4.53 35.36 28.28
C PRO A 134 -5.65 35.18 27.26
N ILE A 135 -5.42 34.29 26.31
CA ILE A 135 -6.39 33.78 25.34
C ILE A 135 -6.63 32.33 25.74
N ASP A 136 -7.88 32.00 26.04
CA ASP A 136 -8.36 30.65 26.32
C ASP A 136 -9.56 30.40 25.41
N GLU A 137 -9.26 29.91 24.20
CA GLU A 137 -10.26 29.68 23.16
C GLU A 137 -10.14 28.24 22.63
N GLN A 138 -11.29 27.66 22.29
CA GLN A 138 -11.36 26.36 21.63
C GLN A 138 -11.25 26.60 20.12
N LEU A 139 -10.19 26.09 19.49
CA LEU A 139 -10.03 26.15 18.05
C LEU A 139 -10.64 24.89 17.42
N ASP A 140 -11.66 25.07 16.59
CA ASP A 140 -12.20 24.01 15.75
C ASP A 140 -11.18 23.69 14.65
N VAL A 141 -10.67 22.46 14.63
CA VAL A 141 -9.72 21.96 13.65
C VAL A 141 -10.42 20.94 12.76
N SER A 142 -10.33 21.16 11.45
CA SER A 142 -10.89 20.30 10.42
C SER A 142 -9.77 19.93 9.45
N LEU A 143 -9.14 18.78 9.69
CA LEU A 143 -8.05 18.24 8.87
C LEU A 143 -8.53 16.99 8.15
N ASP A 144 -8.21 16.84 6.87
CA ASP A 144 -8.48 15.63 6.10
C ASP A 144 -7.15 14.93 5.85
N VAL A 145 -6.90 13.84 6.59
CA VAL A 145 -5.61 13.13 6.55
C VAL A 145 -5.75 11.92 5.63
N ARG A 146 -4.89 11.80 4.62
CA ARG A 146 -4.88 10.62 3.75
C ARG A 146 -4.01 9.53 4.39
N ALA A 147 -4.60 8.37 4.63
CA ALA A 147 -3.91 7.19 5.11
C ALA A 147 -3.82 6.16 3.98
N VAL A 148 -2.61 5.65 3.74
CA VAL A 148 -2.35 4.48 2.88
C VAL A 148 -2.05 3.31 3.80
N ILE A 149 -2.99 2.38 3.94
CA ILE A 149 -2.91 1.26 4.87
C ILE A 149 -2.69 -0.04 4.07
N PRO A 150 -1.52 -0.68 4.17
CA PRO A 150 -1.24 -1.94 3.48
C PRO A 150 -2.09 -3.07 4.07
N LEU A 151 -2.79 -3.86 3.24
CA LEU A 151 -3.67 -4.92 3.73
C LEU A 151 -2.93 -6.01 4.51
N ARG A 152 -1.69 -6.30 4.13
CA ARG A 152 -0.79 -7.20 4.88
C ARG A 152 -0.52 -6.78 6.34
N GLU A 153 -0.70 -5.51 6.67
CA GLU A 153 -0.55 -5.00 8.05
C GLU A 153 -1.87 -4.95 8.81
N THR A 154 -2.95 -5.37 8.17
CA THR A 154 -4.28 -5.43 8.78
C THR A 154 -4.63 -6.85 9.20
N GLN A 155 -5.67 -7.00 10.01
CA GLN A 155 -6.25 -8.29 10.37
C GLN A 155 -6.83 -9.06 9.17
N LEU A 156 -6.99 -8.39 8.02
CA LEU A 156 -7.45 -9.04 6.78
C LEU A 156 -6.34 -9.87 6.12
N HIS A 157 -5.07 -9.64 6.49
CA HIS A 157 -3.94 -10.45 6.04
C HIS A 157 -4.13 -11.93 6.37
N ASP A 158 -4.46 -12.26 7.62
CA ASP A 158 -4.55 -13.65 8.10
C ASP A 158 -5.49 -14.54 7.25
N PRO A 159 -6.76 -14.16 7.00
CA PRO A 159 -7.63 -14.97 6.16
C PRO A 159 -7.18 -15.03 4.69
N VAL A 160 -6.61 -13.95 4.15
CA VAL A 160 -6.14 -13.91 2.75
C VAL A 160 -4.90 -14.76 2.56
N ASN A 161 -3.92 -14.64 3.46
CA ASN A 161 -2.71 -15.44 3.46
C ASN A 161 -3.04 -16.93 3.66
N ASN A 162 -4.00 -17.27 4.51
CA ASN A 162 -4.47 -18.66 4.64
C ASN A 162 -5.05 -19.19 3.31
N LEU A 163 -5.85 -18.39 2.60
CA LEU A 163 -6.36 -18.78 1.27
C LEU A 163 -5.23 -18.94 0.24
N ARG A 164 -4.22 -18.07 0.29
CA ARG A 164 -3.01 -18.19 -0.54
C ARG A 164 -2.29 -19.51 -0.28
N LEU A 165 -1.98 -19.81 0.99
CA LEU A 165 -1.28 -21.03 1.38
C LEU A 165 -2.04 -22.31 1.01
N LEU A 166 -3.37 -22.27 0.98
CA LEU A 166 -4.20 -23.39 0.53
C LEU A 166 -4.13 -23.61 -0.99
N LEU A 167 -4.01 -22.54 -1.78
CA LEU A 167 -4.04 -22.60 -3.24
C LEU A 167 -2.66 -22.71 -3.86
N GLU A 168 -1.63 -22.17 -3.23
CA GLU A 168 -0.27 -22.12 -3.77
C GLU A 168 0.29 -23.50 -4.15
N PRO A 169 0.18 -24.57 -3.32
CA PRO A 169 0.62 -25.90 -3.72
C PRO A 169 -0.16 -26.46 -4.91
N VAL A 170 -1.46 -26.16 -4.98
CA VAL A 170 -2.33 -26.61 -6.07
C VAL A 170 -1.93 -25.93 -7.37
N VAL A 171 -1.70 -24.60 -7.34
CA VAL A 171 -1.33 -23.84 -8.52
C VAL A 171 0.06 -24.21 -9.01
N ARG A 172 1.06 -24.36 -8.12
CA ARG A 172 2.39 -24.85 -8.51
C ARG A 172 2.31 -26.23 -9.16
N ALA A 173 1.60 -27.16 -8.54
CA ALA A 173 1.39 -28.49 -9.12
C ALA A 173 0.70 -28.43 -10.47
N LEU A 174 -0.23 -27.49 -10.67
CA LEU A 174 -0.98 -27.33 -11.90
C LEU A 174 -0.15 -26.76 -13.06
N TYR A 175 0.74 -25.80 -12.76
CA TYR A 175 1.65 -25.20 -13.74
C TYR A 175 2.81 -26.13 -14.09
N ASN A 176 3.27 -26.97 -13.16
CA ASN A 176 4.29 -27.99 -13.40
C ASN A 176 3.69 -29.32 -13.90
N ALA A 177 2.36 -29.43 -13.99
CA ALA A 177 1.69 -30.57 -14.59
C ALA A 177 1.84 -30.53 -16.13
N PRO A 178 1.83 -31.69 -16.80
CA PRO A 178 1.93 -31.75 -18.25
C PRO A 178 0.74 -31.04 -18.93
N GLU A 179 1.06 -30.27 -19.96
CA GLU A 179 0.06 -29.54 -20.77
C GLU A 179 -0.58 -30.41 -21.84
N ASP A 180 0.18 -31.39 -22.34
CA ASP A 180 -0.23 -32.27 -23.41
C ASP A 180 0.11 -33.74 -23.12
N LEU A 181 -0.45 -34.63 -23.94
CA LEU A 181 -0.23 -36.07 -23.80
C LEU A 181 1.25 -36.47 -23.96
N PRO A 182 2.01 -35.94 -24.95
CA PRO A 182 3.44 -36.16 -25.05
C PRO A 182 4.21 -35.85 -23.75
N GLU A 183 3.98 -34.69 -23.13
CA GLU A 183 4.61 -34.32 -21.88
C GLU A 183 4.15 -35.21 -20.72
N ALA A 184 2.86 -35.59 -20.68
CA ALA A 184 2.35 -36.52 -19.68
C ALA A 184 3.01 -37.90 -19.79
N VAL A 185 3.24 -38.38 -21.01
CA VAL A 185 3.97 -39.64 -21.24
C VAL A 185 5.44 -39.51 -20.83
N ALA A 186 6.08 -38.36 -21.09
CA ALA A 186 7.44 -38.08 -20.63
C ALA A 186 7.53 -38.08 -19.10
N MET A 187 6.64 -37.36 -18.41
CA MET A 187 6.53 -37.33 -16.95
C MET A 187 6.35 -38.74 -16.35
N VAL A 188 5.50 -39.59 -16.95
CA VAL A 188 5.34 -40.98 -16.50
C VAL A 188 6.63 -41.78 -16.74
N GLY A 189 7.31 -41.54 -17.86
CA GLY A 189 8.63 -42.12 -18.15
C GLY A 189 9.67 -41.77 -17.08
N ASP A 190 9.74 -40.50 -16.70
CA ASP A 190 10.65 -40.00 -15.66
C ASP A 190 10.32 -40.59 -14.28
N LEU A 191 9.03 -40.68 -13.95
CA LEU A 191 8.56 -41.33 -12.74
C LEU A 191 8.97 -42.80 -12.67
N LEU A 192 8.84 -43.53 -13.79
CA LEU A 192 9.26 -44.94 -13.89
C LEU A 192 10.78 -45.11 -13.88
N ALA A 193 11.52 -44.10 -14.33
CA ALA A 193 12.98 -44.05 -14.29
C ALA A 193 13.52 -43.71 -12.88
N GLY A 194 12.65 -43.38 -11.91
CA GLY A 194 13.04 -42.99 -10.56
C GLY A 194 13.40 -41.52 -10.42
N ASN A 195 13.06 -40.69 -11.41
CA ASN A 195 13.23 -39.23 -11.40
C ASN A 195 11.84 -38.58 -11.32
N PRO A 196 11.17 -38.60 -10.15
CA PRO A 196 9.86 -37.96 -10.04
C PRO A 196 10.01 -36.46 -10.31
N PRO A 197 9.19 -35.87 -11.19
CA PRO A 197 9.19 -34.42 -11.40
C PRO A 197 8.74 -33.72 -10.12
N ASP A 198 9.40 -32.60 -9.80
CA ASP A 198 9.03 -31.76 -8.68
C ASP A 198 7.86 -30.85 -9.08
N LEU A 199 6.65 -31.31 -8.78
CA LEU A 199 5.43 -30.55 -9.03
C LEU A 199 5.34 -29.26 -8.20
N LEU A 200 6.15 -29.13 -7.14
CA LEU A 200 6.13 -27.97 -6.25
C LEU A 200 7.29 -27.01 -6.51
N ALA A 201 8.10 -27.24 -7.56
CA ALA A 201 9.16 -26.33 -7.96
C ALA A 201 8.59 -24.95 -8.33
N ASP A 202 9.36 -23.90 -8.03
CA ASP A 202 9.02 -22.54 -8.43
C ASP A 202 9.03 -22.41 -9.96
N ASN A 203 8.08 -21.65 -10.49
CA ASN A 203 7.91 -21.37 -11.91
C ASN A 203 7.70 -19.86 -12.15
N ALA A 204 7.66 -19.45 -13.42
CA ALA A 204 7.53 -18.03 -13.78
C ALA A 204 6.27 -17.38 -13.18
N TYR A 205 5.17 -18.12 -13.07
CA TYR A 205 3.93 -17.64 -12.45
C TYR A 205 4.07 -17.52 -10.93
N SER A 206 4.67 -18.49 -10.25
CA SER A 206 4.79 -18.44 -8.78
C SER A 206 5.71 -17.32 -8.28
N LEU A 207 6.63 -16.86 -9.13
CA LEU A 207 7.51 -15.72 -8.84
C LEU A 207 6.80 -14.37 -8.97
N ASN A 208 5.81 -14.27 -9.86
CA ASN A 208 5.05 -13.03 -10.06
C ASN A 208 3.58 -13.34 -10.41
N PRO A 209 2.78 -13.80 -9.44
CA PRO A 209 1.41 -14.24 -9.68
C PRO A 209 0.45 -13.07 -9.93
N TRP A 210 0.81 -11.84 -9.56
CA TRP A 210 -0.03 -10.65 -9.70
C TRP A 210 0.65 -9.58 -10.56
N PRO A 211 0.09 -9.20 -11.73
CA PRO A 211 0.75 -8.27 -12.64
C PRO A 211 0.71 -6.79 -12.17
N GLY A 212 -0.06 -6.49 -11.13
CA GLY A 212 -0.21 -5.15 -10.55
C GLY A 212 -1.66 -4.62 -10.55
N TYR A 213 -1.85 -3.44 -9.96
CA TYR A 213 -3.15 -2.78 -9.79
C TYR A 213 -3.48 -1.85 -10.95
N SER A 214 -4.78 -1.65 -11.20
CA SER A 214 -5.29 -0.70 -12.19
C SER A 214 -5.11 0.77 -11.79
N ARG A 215 -4.73 1.04 -10.54
CA ARG A 215 -4.51 2.38 -9.98
C ARG A 215 -3.26 2.40 -9.12
N THR A 216 -2.51 3.49 -9.17
CA THR A 216 -1.34 3.67 -8.31
C THR A 216 -1.74 3.99 -6.86
N ALA A 217 -0.99 3.45 -5.90
CA ALA A 217 -1.08 3.80 -4.49
C ALA A 217 -0.01 4.85 -4.13
N GLY A 218 -0.41 5.94 -3.46
CA GLY A 218 0.55 6.91 -2.90
C GLY A 218 1.47 7.64 -3.90
N PHE A 219 1.22 7.55 -5.21
CA PHE A 219 2.06 8.24 -6.21
C PHE A 219 1.99 9.76 -6.05
N GLY A 220 3.16 10.40 -5.89
CA GLY A 220 3.31 11.85 -5.70
C GLY A 220 3.11 12.34 -4.26
N TYR A 221 2.80 11.47 -3.30
CA TYR A 221 2.48 11.86 -1.92
C TYR A 221 3.74 11.85 -1.04
N ASP A 222 4.26 13.04 -0.69
CA ASP A 222 5.46 13.21 0.15
C ASP A 222 5.14 13.66 1.60
N LEU A 223 3.86 13.90 1.92
CA LEU A 223 3.46 14.55 3.16
C LEU A 223 2.16 13.96 3.70
N LEU A 224 2.24 13.26 4.84
CA LEU A 224 1.10 12.74 5.60
C LEU A 224 0.14 13.83 6.12
N ASP A 225 0.49 15.12 6.01
CA ASP A 225 -0.24 16.24 6.63
C ASP A 225 -0.67 17.37 5.66
N GLU A 226 -0.50 17.22 4.34
CA GLU A 226 -0.94 18.24 3.37
C GLU A 226 -2.20 17.83 2.59
N GLU A 227 -3.07 18.83 2.34
CA GLU A 227 -4.25 18.73 1.48
C GLU A 227 -3.84 18.20 0.11
N VAL A 228 -4.47 17.11 -0.34
CA VAL A 228 -4.03 16.34 -1.52
C VAL A 228 -3.96 17.24 -2.76
N PRO A 229 -2.75 17.61 -3.26
CA PRO A 229 -2.65 18.44 -4.44
C PRO A 229 -3.19 17.67 -5.65
N PHE A 230 -3.69 18.39 -6.67
CA PHE A 230 -4.28 17.80 -7.88
C PHE A 230 -3.35 16.79 -8.58
N LEU A 231 -2.04 16.93 -8.40
CA LEU A 231 -0.99 16.02 -8.89
C LEU A 231 -0.92 14.65 -8.19
N ASN A 232 -1.54 14.49 -7.01
CA ASN A 232 -1.43 13.29 -6.16
C ASN A 232 -2.66 12.37 -6.24
N ARG A 233 -3.47 12.54 -7.29
CA ARG A 233 -4.60 11.65 -7.59
C ARG A 233 -4.06 10.31 -8.10
N PRO A 234 -4.66 9.17 -7.70
CA PRO A 234 -4.32 7.87 -8.26
C PRO A 234 -4.35 7.93 -9.79
N LEU A 235 -3.27 7.50 -10.42
CA LEU A 235 -3.18 7.41 -11.87
C LEU A 235 -3.67 6.05 -12.31
N GLU A 236 -4.48 6.00 -13.36
CA GLU A 236 -4.83 4.74 -14.00
C GLU A 236 -3.60 4.17 -14.69
N THR A 237 -3.24 2.95 -14.31
CA THR A 237 -2.07 2.23 -14.84
C THR A 237 -2.40 1.61 -16.20
N GLY A 238 -3.68 1.30 -16.43
CA GLY A 238 -4.13 0.52 -17.58
C GLY A 238 -3.88 -0.98 -17.45
N ILE A 239 -3.40 -1.46 -16.29
CA ILE A 239 -3.31 -2.89 -15.99
C ILE A 239 -4.72 -3.44 -15.82
N VAL A 240 -4.97 -4.58 -16.46
CA VAL A 240 -6.20 -5.34 -16.38
C VAL A 240 -5.96 -6.68 -15.70
N ALA A 241 -6.92 -7.13 -14.88
CA ALA A 241 -6.86 -8.46 -14.32
C ALA A 241 -6.91 -9.50 -15.45
N VAL A 242 -6.05 -10.53 -15.35
CA VAL A 242 -5.90 -11.60 -16.34
C VAL A 242 -7.20 -12.40 -16.56
N GLY A 243 -8.17 -12.29 -15.64
CA GLY A 243 -9.51 -12.84 -15.83
C GLY A 243 -9.59 -14.34 -15.57
N GLY A 244 -10.75 -14.93 -15.86
CA GLY A 244 -11.02 -16.36 -15.72
C GLY A 244 -10.71 -17.14 -17.01
N ILE A 245 -11.58 -18.10 -17.35
CA ILE A 245 -11.45 -18.92 -18.58
C ILE A 245 -11.41 -17.99 -19.81
N PRO A 246 -10.35 -18.01 -20.65
CA PRO A 246 -10.19 -17.05 -21.74
C PRO A 246 -11.39 -16.96 -22.70
N ALA A 247 -11.96 -18.11 -23.07
CA ALA A 247 -13.11 -18.15 -23.99
C ALA A 247 -14.40 -17.54 -23.40
N LEU A 248 -14.55 -17.55 -22.07
CA LEU A 248 -15.68 -16.89 -21.39
C LEU A 248 -15.37 -15.43 -21.11
N ASP A 249 -14.12 -15.13 -20.76
CA ASP A 249 -13.67 -13.78 -20.48
C ASP A 249 -13.71 -12.90 -21.74
N GLU A 250 -13.41 -13.44 -22.92
CA GLU A 250 -13.58 -12.77 -24.21
C GLU A 250 -15.04 -12.38 -24.48
N GLN A 251 -16.00 -13.21 -24.06
CA GLN A 251 -17.43 -12.88 -24.21
C GLN A 251 -17.87 -11.76 -23.28
N LEU A 252 -17.23 -11.63 -22.12
CA LEU A 252 -17.53 -10.61 -21.13
C LEU A 252 -16.79 -9.29 -21.40
N ARG A 253 -15.57 -9.37 -21.92
CA ARG A 253 -14.64 -8.24 -22.14
C ARG A 253 -14.04 -8.28 -23.55
N PRO A 254 -14.85 -8.23 -24.61
CA PRO A 254 -14.35 -8.33 -25.99
C PRO A 254 -13.33 -7.23 -26.32
N GLU A 255 -13.46 -6.04 -25.72
CA GLU A 255 -12.53 -4.92 -25.90
C GLU A 255 -11.09 -5.22 -25.43
N VAL A 256 -10.90 -6.14 -24.47
CA VAL A 256 -9.58 -6.56 -23.98
C VAL A 256 -8.92 -7.48 -24.99
N TYR A 257 -9.68 -8.42 -25.56
CA TYR A 257 -9.17 -9.41 -26.51
C TYR A 257 -8.92 -8.84 -27.91
N VAL A 258 -9.70 -7.84 -28.32
CA VAL A 258 -9.43 -7.06 -29.56
C VAL A 258 -8.06 -6.39 -29.51
N GLN A 259 -7.55 -6.07 -28.32
CA GLN A 259 -6.24 -5.45 -28.11
C GLN A 259 -5.10 -6.46 -27.88
N GLY A 260 -5.35 -7.75 -28.07
CA GLY A 260 -4.34 -8.81 -27.87
C GLY A 260 -4.45 -9.57 -26.54
N GLY A 261 -5.49 -9.29 -25.74
CA GLY A 261 -5.75 -9.97 -24.48
C GLY A 261 -5.11 -9.31 -23.26
N PRO A 262 -5.40 -9.80 -22.04
CA PRO A 262 -4.93 -9.20 -20.80
C PRO A 262 -3.41 -9.10 -20.70
N GLU A 263 -2.67 -10.10 -21.16
CA GLU A 263 -1.20 -10.14 -21.11
C GLU A 263 -0.59 -9.02 -21.97
N ALA A 264 -1.03 -8.88 -23.22
CA ALA A 264 -0.56 -7.85 -24.13
C ALA A 264 -0.89 -6.42 -23.63
N ILE A 265 -2.09 -6.24 -23.07
CA ILE A 265 -2.49 -4.97 -22.45
C ILE A 265 -1.62 -4.65 -21.23
N ASN A 266 -1.34 -5.63 -20.38
CA ASN A 266 -0.52 -5.46 -19.19
C ASN A 266 0.93 -5.13 -19.56
N GLU A 267 1.51 -5.81 -20.55
CA GLU A 267 2.84 -5.49 -21.06
C GLU A 267 2.92 -4.05 -21.59
N ALA A 268 1.92 -3.63 -22.39
CA ALA A 268 1.84 -2.26 -22.89
C ALA A 268 1.59 -1.23 -21.78
N ALA A 269 0.85 -1.59 -20.73
CA ALA A 269 0.64 -0.76 -19.55
C ALA A 269 1.94 -0.53 -18.77
N LEU A 270 2.72 -1.59 -18.55
CA LEU A 270 4.04 -1.51 -17.91
C LEU A 270 4.98 -0.57 -18.67
N GLN A 271 5.05 -0.70 -20.01
CA GLN A 271 5.87 0.18 -20.85
C GLN A 271 5.43 1.66 -20.76
N ARG A 272 4.12 1.93 -20.71
CA ARG A 272 3.60 3.30 -20.56
C ARG A 272 3.93 3.90 -19.20
N MET A 273 3.94 3.10 -18.13
CA MET A 273 4.30 3.56 -16.79
C MET A 273 5.80 3.86 -16.67
N ASP A 274 6.65 3.03 -17.26
CA ASP A 274 8.09 3.28 -17.36
C ASP A 274 8.39 4.59 -18.11
N GLN A 275 7.70 4.84 -19.24
CA GLN A 275 7.81 6.11 -19.98
C GLN A 275 7.39 7.33 -19.15
N ARG A 276 6.45 7.15 -18.22
CA ARG A 276 6.00 8.19 -17.28
C ARG A 276 6.88 8.30 -16.03
N ARG A 277 7.93 7.48 -15.91
CA ARG A 277 8.79 7.36 -14.73
C ARG A 277 8.02 7.00 -13.45
N ILE A 278 6.95 6.22 -13.59
CA ILE A 278 6.22 5.65 -12.45
C ILE A 278 6.91 4.33 -12.11
N GLY A 279 7.58 4.27 -10.97
CA GLY A 279 8.25 3.04 -10.52
C GLY A 279 7.26 1.91 -10.26
N LEU A 280 7.72 0.65 -10.44
CA LEU A 280 6.93 -0.56 -10.20
C LEU A 280 6.27 -0.57 -8.82
N GLN A 281 6.98 -0.05 -7.81
CA GLN A 281 6.52 -0.02 -6.42
C GLN A 281 5.18 0.68 -6.21
N TYR A 282 4.76 1.57 -7.12
CA TYR A 282 3.50 2.31 -6.95
C TYR A 282 2.27 1.52 -7.42
N PHE A 283 2.46 0.37 -8.08
CA PHE A 283 1.34 -0.40 -8.65
C PHE A 283 1.53 -1.92 -8.60
N ASP A 284 2.69 -2.44 -8.18
CA ASP A 284 2.90 -3.87 -7.96
C ASP A 284 2.56 -4.33 -6.53
N GLY A 285 2.17 -3.40 -5.64
CA GLY A 285 1.86 -3.69 -4.23
C GLY A 285 3.05 -3.62 -3.28
N SER A 286 4.26 -3.44 -3.81
CA SER A 286 5.48 -3.27 -3.01
C SER A 286 5.67 -1.84 -2.46
N PHE A 287 4.69 -0.93 -2.68
CA PHE A 287 4.72 0.44 -2.17
C PHE A 287 5.03 0.48 -0.68
N ALA A 288 4.33 -0.36 0.08
CA ALA A 288 4.48 -0.43 1.52
C ALA A 288 5.86 -0.97 1.93
N ALA A 289 6.37 -1.95 1.20
CA ALA A 289 7.68 -2.54 1.46
C ALA A 289 8.79 -1.50 1.27
N THR A 290 8.70 -0.76 0.17
CA THR A 290 9.69 0.24 -0.21
C THR A 290 9.68 1.46 0.72
N ASN A 291 8.50 1.96 1.09
CA ASN A 291 8.40 3.23 1.83
C ASN A 291 8.38 3.07 3.35
N PHE A 292 7.91 1.94 3.88
CA PHE A 292 7.86 1.70 5.34
C PHE A 292 8.98 0.77 5.84
N GLY A 293 9.93 0.38 4.98
CA GLY A 293 11.05 -0.48 5.35
C GLY A 293 10.63 -1.91 5.73
N LEU A 294 9.50 -2.36 5.20
CA LEU A 294 8.96 -3.68 5.46
C LEU A 294 9.53 -4.67 4.44
N GLU A 295 9.94 -5.86 4.87
CA GLU A 295 10.49 -6.87 3.96
C GLU A 295 9.50 -7.17 2.82
N ALA A 296 10.03 -7.23 1.59
CA ALA A 296 9.27 -7.62 0.41
C ALA A 296 8.88 -9.11 0.50
N PRO A 297 7.69 -9.49 0.02
CA PRO A 297 7.30 -10.90 0.00
C PRO A 297 8.30 -11.70 -0.85
N GLY A 298 8.87 -12.77 -0.28
CA GLY A 298 9.72 -13.72 -1.01
C GLY A 298 11.24 -13.56 -0.83
N THR A 299 11.74 -12.46 -0.25
CA THR A 299 13.12 -12.46 0.26
C THR A 299 13.15 -13.19 1.59
N LEU A 300 13.60 -14.44 1.60
CA LEU A 300 13.95 -15.13 2.84
C LEU A 300 14.89 -14.23 3.65
N PRO A 301 14.66 -14.04 4.97
CA PRO A 301 15.54 -13.25 5.79
C PRO A 301 16.95 -13.83 5.68
N SER A 302 17.90 -13.03 5.22
CA SER A 302 19.30 -13.45 5.00
C SER A 302 20.03 -13.86 6.30
N GLY A 303 19.33 -13.88 7.44
CA GLY A 303 19.84 -14.27 8.76
C GLY A 303 19.43 -15.66 9.27
N LEU A 304 18.62 -16.43 8.54
CA LEU A 304 18.14 -17.76 9.01
C LEU A 304 18.58 -18.95 8.15
N LEU A 305 19.51 -18.76 7.21
CA LEU A 305 20.21 -19.91 6.65
C LEU A 305 21.05 -20.55 7.76
N PRO A 306 20.87 -21.84 8.09
CA PRO A 306 21.84 -22.53 8.93
C PRO A 306 23.19 -22.33 8.28
N THR A 307 24.18 -21.85 9.04
CA THR A 307 25.57 -21.85 8.59
C THR A 307 25.87 -23.29 8.20
N VAL A 308 25.89 -23.56 6.89
CA VAL A 308 26.41 -24.81 6.37
C VAL A 308 27.86 -24.79 6.78
N VAL A 309 28.16 -25.49 7.88
CA VAL A 309 29.51 -25.82 8.26
C VAL A 309 30.09 -26.51 7.02
N PRO A 310 31.10 -25.91 6.35
CA PRO A 310 31.67 -26.52 5.17
C PRO A 310 32.13 -27.93 5.57
N PRO A 311 31.86 -28.95 4.74
CA PRO A 311 32.34 -30.29 5.01
C PRO A 311 33.86 -30.20 5.24
N ALA A 312 34.30 -30.78 6.37
CA ALA A 312 35.71 -30.83 6.73
C ALA A 312 36.52 -31.25 5.50
N ALA A 313 37.51 -30.43 5.15
CA ALA A 313 38.39 -30.69 4.03
C ALA A 313 38.90 -32.14 4.10
N PRO A 314 38.84 -32.91 3.01
CA PRO A 314 39.44 -34.24 2.99
C PRO A 314 40.93 -34.12 3.34
N PRO A 315 41.49 -35.08 4.11
CA PRO A 315 42.88 -35.04 4.51
C PRO A 315 43.77 -34.94 3.27
N LEU A 316 44.69 -33.97 3.30
CA LEU A 316 45.70 -33.74 2.28
C LEU A 316 46.41 -35.05 1.94
N ALA A 317 46.37 -35.42 0.65
CA ALA A 317 47.22 -36.46 0.12
C ALA A 317 48.70 -36.04 0.25
N PRO A 318 49.62 -36.98 0.49
CA PRO A 318 51.04 -36.68 0.66
C PRO A 318 51.65 -36.11 -0.64
N ASP A 319 52.45 -35.07 -0.46
CA ASP A 319 53.20 -34.34 -1.48
C ASP A 319 54.00 -35.26 -2.42
N ASP A 320 53.77 -35.11 -3.72
CA ASP A 320 54.62 -35.63 -4.79
C ASP A 320 55.54 -34.49 -5.29
N PRO A 321 56.88 -34.58 -5.13
CA PRO A 321 57.80 -33.56 -5.61
C PRO A 321 58.38 -33.99 -6.97
N GLY A 322 58.01 -33.31 -8.07
CA GLY A 322 58.78 -33.49 -9.29
C GLY A 322 58.26 -32.84 -10.58
N ALA A 323 59.00 -31.81 -11.00
CA ALA A 323 59.13 -31.28 -12.37
C ALA A 323 57.91 -30.53 -12.94
N GLY A 324 58.03 -29.36 -13.57
CA GLY A 324 59.17 -28.61 -14.09
C GLY A 324 58.66 -27.75 -15.25
N ASP A 325 59.07 -26.48 -15.25
CA ASP A 325 59.16 -25.52 -16.37
C ASP A 325 58.02 -25.39 -17.40
N ALA A 326 57.44 -24.19 -17.49
CA ALA A 326 57.87 -23.17 -18.48
C ALA A 326 56.85 -22.03 -18.65
N ALA A 327 57.35 -20.81 -18.45
CA ALA A 327 57.09 -19.57 -19.19
C ALA A 327 55.66 -19.28 -19.72
N ASN A 328 55.06 -18.18 -19.22
CA ASN A 328 54.85 -17.03 -20.10
C ASN A 328 54.79 -15.70 -19.34
N SER A 329 55.47 -14.71 -19.91
CA SER A 329 55.60 -13.33 -19.47
C SER A 329 54.48 -12.46 -20.05
N ALA A 330 54.01 -11.48 -19.27
CA ALA A 330 53.78 -10.07 -19.65
C ALA A 330 52.81 -9.46 -18.60
N SER A 331 53.27 -8.72 -17.58
CA SER A 331 53.64 -7.30 -17.62
C SER A 331 52.58 -6.39 -18.25
N ASP A 332 51.74 -5.79 -17.41
CA ASP A 332 51.57 -4.34 -17.48
C ASP A 332 51.18 -3.77 -16.11
N ALA A 333 51.95 -2.76 -15.71
CA ALA A 333 51.84 -2.07 -14.43
C ALA A 333 51.60 -0.59 -14.74
N VAL A 334 50.58 0.00 -14.11
CA VAL A 334 50.48 1.45 -13.95
C VAL A 334 50.11 1.73 -12.49
N PRO A 335 50.91 2.53 -11.76
CA PRO A 335 50.61 2.94 -10.39
C PRO A 335 50.11 4.39 -10.31
N SER A 336 49.80 4.79 -9.08
CA SER A 336 49.62 6.15 -8.54
C SER A 336 48.15 6.60 -8.46
N ASP A 337 47.63 7.28 -7.45
CA ASP A 337 48.04 7.69 -6.09
C ASP A 337 46.93 8.70 -5.71
N LEU A 338 46.14 8.49 -4.66
CA LEU A 338 45.21 9.51 -4.14
C LEU A 338 45.08 9.35 -2.62
N PRO A 339 45.52 10.34 -1.81
CA PRO A 339 45.26 10.36 -0.39
C PRO A 339 43.99 11.18 -0.10
N GLY A 340 43.03 10.57 0.60
CA GLY A 340 41.80 11.22 1.05
C GLY A 340 41.55 10.92 2.52
N ALA A 341 41.63 11.94 3.35
CA ALA A 341 41.72 11.88 4.79
C ALA A 341 40.49 11.25 5.48
N GLY A 342 40.76 10.39 6.46
CA GLY A 342 39.77 9.97 7.45
C GLY A 342 39.50 11.11 8.44
N VAL A 343 38.24 11.49 8.55
CA VAL A 343 37.73 12.38 9.61
C VAL A 343 37.24 11.48 10.74
N PRO A 344 37.69 11.67 12.00
CA PRO A 344 37.10 10.98 13.14
C PRO A 344 35.73 11.59 13.44
N LEU A 345 34.68 10.76 13.50
CA LEU A 345 33.38 11.13 14.02
C LEU A 345 33.42 11.07 15.55
N ASP A 346 33.22 12.21 16.21
CA ASP A 346 33.02 12.29 17.65
C ASP A 346 31.71 11.59 18.06
N PRO A 347 31.65 10.94 19.24
CA PRO A 347 30.43 10.32 19.74
C PRO A 347 29.41 11.37 20.21
N VAL A 348 28.17 11.24 19.72
CA VAL A 348 27.00 12.02 20.13
C VAL A 348 26.65 11.69 21.60
N PRO A 349 26.40 12.68 22.48
CA PRO A 349 25.99 12.43 23.85
C PRO A 349 24.55 11.89 23.90
N THR A 350 24.37 10.74 24.54
CA THR A 350 23.08 10.13 24.85
C THR A 350 22.35 10.97 25.90
N VAL A 351 21.22 11.59 25.51
CA VAL A 351 20.30 12.25 26.44
C VAL A 351 19.43 11.19 27.10
N GLY A 352 19.60 10.98 28.41
CA GLY A 352 18.76 10.10 29.21
C GLY A 352 17.38 10.71 29.43
N VAL A 353 16.34 9.99 29.04
CA VAL A 353 14.94 10.30 29.34
C VAL A 353 14.60 9.71 30.72
N PRO A 354 14.11 10.49 31.70
CA PRO A 354 13.65 9.95 32.97
C PRO A 354 12.32 9.20 32.77
N SER A 355 12.28 7.98 33.27
CA SER A 355 11.09 7.12 33.29
C SER A 355 10.30 7.39 34.56
N ASP A 356 9.19 8.13 34.47
CA ASP A 356 8.17 8.18 35.52
C ASP A 356 6.99 7.26 35.15
N PRO A 357 6.47 6.45 36.09
CA PRO A 357 5.36 5.54 35.82
C PRO A 357 4.02 6.29 35.86
N VAL A 358 3.28 6.21 34.76
CA VAL A 358 1.88 6.67 34.68
C VAL A 358 0.99 5.68 35.45
N ILE A 359 0.34 6.19 36.50
CA ILE A 359 -0.74 5.50 37.22
C ILE A 359 -2.01 5.58 36.37
N VAL A 360 -2.54 4.42 35.98
CA VAL A 360 -3.82 4.27 35.28
C VAL A 360 -4.93 4.20 36.33
N GLU A 361 -5.69 5.28 36.51
CA GLU A 361 -6.97 5.24 37.24
C GLU A 361 -8.09 4.78 36.28
N GLY A 362 -8.85 3.79 36.73
CA GLY A 362 -9.96 3.19 35.99
C GLY A 362 -11.23 4.07 35.96
N PRO A 363 -12.17 3.79 35.05
CA PRO A 363 -13.36 4.62 34.85
C PRO A 363 -14.38 4.46 36.00
N PRO A 364 -15.09 5.54 36.37
CA PRO A 364 -16.11 5.49 37.41
C PRO A 364 -17.42 4.84 36.94
N ASN A 365 -18.05 4.16 37.89
CA ASN A 365 -19.34 3.47 37.78
C ASN A 365 -20.45 4.38 37.25
N ALA A 366 -21.18 3.92 36.23
CA ALA A 366 -22.44 4.50 35.79
C ALA A 366 -23.55 4.12 36.78
N GLU A 367 -24.01 5.10 37.55
CA GLU A 367 -25.26 5.04 38.31
C GLU A 367 -26.46 5.03 37.37
N SER A 368 -27.34 4.08 37.61
CA SER A 368 -28.66 3.95 37.00
C SER A 368 -29.67 4.75 37.83
N PRO A 369 -30.61 5.50 37.20
CA PRO A 369 -31.88 5.78 37.84
C PRO A 369 -33.03 5.14 37.06
N ALA A 370 -33.84 4.42 37.84
CA ALA A 370 -35.14 3.89 37.46
C ALA A 370 -36.25 4.95 37.58
N GLY A 371 -37.27 4.82 36.73
CA GLY A 371 -38.61 5.40 36.89
C GLY A 371 -38.84 6.72 36.12
N GLY A 372 -39.94 6.94 35.42
CA GLY A 372 -41.14 6.15 35.18
C GLY A 372 -42.18 6.99 34.40
N ALA A 373 -43.09 6.28 33.76
CA ALA A 373 -44.48 6.64 33.43
C ALA A 373 -44.84 7.91 32.62
N ALA A 374 -45.56 7.62 31.53
CA ALA A 374 -46.80 8.28 31.05
C ALA A 374 -46.69 9.61 30.29
N GLY A 375 -47.26 9.61 29.08
CA GLY A 375 -47.61 10.83 28.36
C GLY A 375 -47.78 10.60 26.87
N ALA A 376 -48.96 10.13 26.47
CA ALA A 376 -49.40 10.16 25.09
C ALA A 376 -49.47 11.60 24.59
N ASN A 377 -48.87 11.89 23.43
CA ASN A 377 -49.36 12.89 22.50
C ASN A 377 -48.95 12.49 21.09
N ALA A 378 -49.96 12.27 20.26
CA ALA A 378 -49.84 12.17 18.83
C ALA A 378 -49.69 13.58 18.29
N ASP A 379 -48.54 13.90 17.72
CA ASP A 379 -48.35 15.08 16.89
C ASP A 379 -47.87 14.63 15.50
N ASP A 380 -48.54 15.20 14.50
CA ASP A 380 -48.45 14.96 13.07
C ASP A 380 -47.01 14.98 12.53
N PRO A 381 -46.66 14.12 11.56
CA PRO A 381 -45.45 14.31 10.77
C PRO A 381 -45.63 15.50 9.81
N PRO A 382 -44.63 16.39 9.67
CA PRO A 382 -44.69 17.48 8.71
C PRO A 382 -44.72 16.94 7.28
N THR A 383 -45.69 17.44 6.53
CA THR A 383 -45.87 17.27 5.09
C THR A 383 -44.58 17.59 4.33
N ALA A 384 -44.13 16.61 3.52
CA ALA A 384 -43.07 16.77 2.55
C ALA A 384 -43.36 17.98 1.65
N SER A 385 -42.44 18.93 1.64
CA SER A 385 -42.45 20.05 0.71
C SER A 385 -42.05 19.56 -0.67
N ASP A 386 -42.84 19.94 -1.68
CA ASP A 386 -42.65 19.67 -3.09
C ASP A 386 -41.22 19.97 -3.58
N PRO A 387 -40.62 19.11 -4.43
CA PRO A 387 -39.40 19.43 -5.14
C PRO A 387 -39.68 20.50 -6.23
N PRO A 388 -38.75 21.46 -6.45
CA PRO A 388 -38.90 22.46 -7.50
C PRO A 388 -38.86 21.83 -8.91
N PRO A 389 -39.55 22.43 -9.89
CA PRO A 389 -39.63 21.89 -11.25
C PRO A 389 -38.26 21.91 -11.94
N ALA A 390 -37.96 20.79 -12.61
CA ALA A 390 -36.79 20.60 -13.44
C ALA A 390 -36.70 21.68 -14.53
N GLY A 391 -35.59 22.43 -14.54
CA GLY A 391 -35.24 23.37 -15.60
C GLY A 391 -34.87 22.64 -16.89
N ASP A 392 -35.39 23.19 -17.99
CA ASP A 392 -35.23 22.77 -19.38
C ASP A 392 -33.76 22.84 -19.86
N PRO A 393 -33.14 21.72 -20.27
CA PRO A 393 -31.78 21.70 -20.82
C PRO A 393 -31.79 21.91 -22.34
N SER A 394 -32.21 23.10 -22.79
CA SER A 394 -32.20 23.47 -24.21
C SER A 394 -31.47 24.80 -24.42
N GLY A 395 -30.16 24.80 -24.18
CA GLY A 395 -29.29 25.96 -24.36
C GLY A 395 -27.92 25.56 -24.92
N LEU A 396 -27.90 25.02 -26.14
CA LEU A 396 -26.67 24.82 -26.91
C LEU A 396 -26.15 26.19 -27.40
N PRO A 397 -24.91 26.60 -27.08
CA PRO A 397 -24.31 27.77 -27.68
C PRO A 397 -23.89 27.45 -29.12
N THR A 398 -24.51 28.16 -30.07
CA THR A 398 -24.11 28.21 -31.48
C THR A 398 -22.74 28.86 -31.61
N VAL A 399 -21.75 28.06 -32.03
CA VAL A 399 -20.42 28.54 -32.44
C VAL A 399 -20.54 29.29 -33.77
N PRO A 400 -20.01 30.52 -33.91
CA PRO A 400 -19.99 31.22 -35.19
C PRO A 400 -18.96 30.60 -36.16
N PRO A 401 -19.22 30.58 -37.47
CA PRO A 401 -18.30 30.01 -38.45
C PRO A 401 -17.05 30.89 -38.63
N GLU A 402 -15.87 30.25 -38.57
CA GLU A 402 -14.59 30.85 -38.97
C GLU A 402 -14.62 31.26 -40.45
N SER A 403 -14.25 32.51 -40.71
CA SER A 403 -13.93 33.01 -42.05
C SER A 403 -12.65 32.34 -42.58
N PRO A 404 -12.61 31.93 -43.85
CA PRO A 404 -11.36 31.52 -44.49
C PRO A 404 -10.55 32.77 -44.84
N GLY A 405 -9.36 32.90 -44.27
CA GLY A 405 -8.40 33.94 -44.60
C GLY A 405 -7.14 33.35 -45.24
N GLY A 406 -6.81 33.88 -46.42
CA GLY A 406 -5.44 34.16 -46.88
C GLY A 406 -4.63 33.03 -47.46
#